data_AF-A0A073IE29-F1
#
_entry.id   AF-A0A073IE29-F1
#
_cell.length_a   1.000
_cell.length_b   1.000
_cell.length_c   1.000
_cell.angle_alpha   90.00
_cell.angle_beta   90.00
_cell.angle_gamma   90.00
#
_symmetry.space_group_name_H-M   'P 1'
#
loop_
_entity.id
_entity.type
_entity.pdbx_description
1 polymer ?
#
loop_
_entity_poly.entity_id
_entity_poly.type
_entity_poly.pdbx_seq_one_letter_code
_entity_poly.pdbx_strand_id
1 'polypeptide(L)'
;MQHASPHIPQTARRVSAPCAAEVLEARIVKALGTVALLVVEDPIYIPVFERLERELADIKSRNDAIERAREFLAPNHQNAMR
;
A
#
# COMPACT_ATOMS: atom_id res chain seq x y z
N MET A 1 -4.47 -33.45 -40.33
CA MET A 1 -5.24 -32.35 -39.73
C MET A 1 -4.65 -32.10 -38.34
N GLN A 2 -3.93 -31.00 -38.16
CA GLN A 2 -3.24 -30.66 -36.92
C GLN A 2 -4.18 -29.76 -36.10
N HIS A 3 -4.64 -30.24 -34.94
CA HIS A 3 -5.44 -29.43 -34.03
C HIS A 3 -4.49 -28.61 -33.15
N ALA A 4 -4.37 -27.32 -33.44
CA ALA A 4 -3.64 -26.37 -32.62
C ALA A 4 -4.33 -26.27 -31.24
N SER A 5 -3.59 -26.59 -30.18
CA SER A 5 -3.99 -26.27 -28.80
C SER A 5 -3.93 -24.76 -28.62
N PRO A 6 -4.97 -24.10 -28.06
CA PRO A 6 -4.87 -22.70 -27.72
C PRO A 6 -3.98 -22.55 -26.49
N HIS A 7 -2.79 -21.99 -26.69
CA HIS A 7 -1.97 -21.47 -25.60
C HIS A 7 -2.66 -20.24 -25.04
N ILE A 8 -3.37 -20.38 -23.92
CA ILE A 8 -3.92 -19.25 -23.18
C ILE A 8 -2.73 -18.49 -22.57
N PRO A 9 -2.50 -17.21 -22.91
CA PRO A 9 -1.43 -16.45 -22.27
C PRO A 9 -1.76 -16.25 -20.79
N GLN A 10 -0.91 -16.81 -19.93
CA GLN A 10 -0.92 -16.62 -18.49
C GLN A 10 -0.37 -15.23 -18.14
N THR A 11 -1.06 -14.18 -18.57
CA THR A 11 -0.80 -12.78 -18.17
C THR A 11 -1.99 -12.20 -17.41
N ALA A 12 -2.64 -13.01 -16.59
CA ALA A 12 -3.40 -12.48 -15.47
C ALA A 12 -2.42 -12.20 -14.33
N ARG A 13 -1.70 -11.07 -14.42
CA ARG A 13 -1.01 -10.47 -13.27
C ARG A 13 -2.08 -10.37 -12.19
N ARG A 14 -1.98 -11.21 -11.15
CA ARG A 14 -2.85 -11.14 -9.97
C ARG A 14 -2.70 -9.75 -9.40
N VAL A 15 -3.57 -8.83 -9.79
CA VAL A 15 -3.88 -7.67 -8.97
C VAL A 15 -4.67 -8.28 -7.82
N SER A 16 -3.95 -8.80 -6.81
CA SER A 16 -4.54 -9.08 -5.52
C SER A 16 -5.30 -7.81 -5.14
N ALA A 17 -6.60 -7.95 -4.87
CA ALA A 17 -7.42 -6.82 -4.45
C ALA A 17 -6.66 -6.05 -3.36
N PRO A 18 -6.54 -4.72 -3.49
CA PRO A 18 -5.74 -3.96 -2.54
C PRO A 18 -6.28 -4.22 -1.14
N CYS A 19 -5.38 -4.53 -0.22
CA CYS A 19 -5.78 -4.76 1.16
C CYS A 19 -6.50 -3.50 1.67
N ALA A 20 -7.49 -3.64 2.54
CA ALA A 20 -8.30 -2.50 3.01
C ALA A 20 -7.44 -1.34 3.55
N ALA A 21 -6.25 -1.66 4.10
CA ALA A 21 -5.26 -0.69 4.54
C ALA A 21 -4.66 0.16 3.39
N GLU A 22 -4.34 -0.43 2.25
CA GLU A 22 -3.79 0.26 1.07
C GLU A 22 -4.83 1.21 0.46
N VAL A 23 -6.10 0.78 0.41
CA VAL A 23 -7.21 1.63 -0.05
C VAL A 23 -7.42 2.80 0.90
N LEU A 24 -7.34 2.57 2.21
CA LEU A 24 -7.47 3.61 3.22
C LEU A 24 -6.31 4.62 3.15
N GLU A 25 -5.07 4.15 3.00
CA GLU A 25 -3.89 4.99 2.81
C GLU A 25 -4.07 5.95 1.62
N ALA A 26 -4.44 5.40 0.45
CA ALA A 26 -4.66 6.21 -0.76
C ALA A 26 -5.75 7.27 -0.55
N ARG A 27 -6.81 6.95 0.19
CA ARG A 27 -7.87 7.90 0.53
C ARG A 27 -7.39 9.01 1.45
N ILE A 28 -6.58 8.69 2.46
CA ILE A 28 -6.01 9.69 3.37
C ILE A 28 -5.04 10.61 2.63
N VAL A 29 -4.18 10.08 1.76
CA VAL A 29 -3.28 10.89 0.92
C VAL A 29 -4.07 11.86 0.04
N LYS A 30 -5.17 11.39 -0.57
CA LYS A 30 -6.06 12.27 -1.34
C LYS A 30 -6.69 13.36 -0.48
N ALA A 31 -7.17 13.00 0.72
CA ALA A 31 -7.78 13.95 1.66
C ALA A 31 -6.76 15.00 2.13
N LEU A 32 -5.51 14.60 2.42
CA LEU A 32 -4.41 15.51 2.74
C LEU A 32 -4.19 16.55 1.63
N GLY A 33 -4.20 16.12 0.36
CA GLY A 33 -4.09 17.05 -0.77
C GLY A 33 -5.22 18.08 -0.80
N THR A 34 -6.46 17.66 -0.54
CA THR A 34 -7.61 18.59 -0.46
C THR A 34 -7.50 19.53 0.73
N VAL A 35 -7.17 19.02 1.92
CA VAL A 35 -7.09 19.83 3.15
C VAL A 35 -5.88 20.76 3.11
N ALA A 36 -4.78 20.39 2.46
CA ALA A 36 -3.63 21.27 2.26
C ALA A 36 -4.03 22.57 1.54
N LEU A 37 -4.87 22.48 0.50
CA LEU A 37 -5.42 23.65 -0.17
C LEU A 37 -6.20 24.53 0.81
N LEU A 38 -7.01 23.92 1.67
CA LEU A 38 -7.79 24.65 2.68
C LEU A 38 -6.91 25.32 3.74
N VAL A 39 -5.82 24.68 4.17
CA VAL A 39 -4.87 25.24 5.16
C VAL A 39 -4.15 26.47 4.61
N VAL A 40 -3.81 26.48 3.32
CA VAL A 40 -3.17 27.65 2.68
C VAL A 40 -4.14 28.84 2.67
N GLU A 41 -5.43 28.60 2.46
CA GLU A 41 -6.46 29.64 2.45
C GLU A 41 -6.85 30.11 3.87
N ASP A 42 -6.99 29.17 4.82
CA ASP A 42 -7.37 29.46 6.20
C ASP A 42 -6.69 28.50 7.20
N PRO A 43 -5.86 29.01 8.13
CA PRO A 43 -5.23 28.22 9.18
C PRO A 43 -6.19 27.45 10.09
N ILE A 44 -7.49 27.74 10.10
CA ILE A 44 -8.49 26.99 10.88
C ILE A 44 -8.53 25.49 10.54
N TYR A 45 -8.06 25.11 9.35
CA TYR A 45 -8.03 23.70 8.91
C TYR A 45 -6.80 22.92 9.39
N ILE A 46 -5.81 23.57 10.01
CA ILE A 46 -4.59 22.93 10.53
C ILE A 46 -4.90 21.69 11.39
N PRO A 47 -5.85 21.73 12.36
CA PRO A 47 -6.13 20.56 13.21
C PRO A 47 -6.61 19.33 12.43
N VAL A 48 -7.31 19.53 11.32
CA VAL A 48 -7.77 18.45 10.44
C VAL A 48 -6.61 17.89 9.64
N PHE A 49 -5.76 18.77 9.11
CA PHE A 49 -4.57 18.38 8.35
C PHE A 49 -3.63 17.52 9.19
N GLU A 50 -3.25 17.99 10.38
CA GLU A 50 -2.35 17.26 11.28
C GLU A 50 -2.94 15.91 11.71
N ARG A 51 -4.26 15.83 11.88
CA ARG A 51 -4.93 14.56 12.21
C ARG A 51 -4.76 13.54 11.09
N LEU A 52 -4.95 13.95 9.84
CA LEU A 52 -4.76 13.07 8.69
C LEU A 52 -3.30 12.65 8.51
N GLU A 53 -2.34 13.53 8.83
CA GLU A 53 -0.91 13.18 8.83
C GLU A 53 -0.59 12.09 9.86
N ARG A 54 -1.14 12.22 11.08
CA ARG A 54 -1.00 11.19 12.13
C ARG A 54 -1.63 9.86 11.70
N GLU A 55 -2.85 9.89 11.18
CA GLU A 55 -3.52 8.66 10.69
C GLU A 55 -2.71 7.96 9.58
N LEU A 56 -2.12 8.74 8.66
CA LEU A 56 -1.25 8.20 7.61
C LEU A 56 0.02 7.56 8.19
N ALA A 57 0.67 8.23 9.14
CA ALA A 57 1.87 7.73 9.82
C ALA A 57 1.58 6.41 10.55
N ASP A 58 0.43 6.31 11.23
CA ASP A 58 0.01 5.09 11.95
C ASP A 58 -0.26 3.91 11.01
N ILE A 59 -0.84 4.15 9.83
CA ILE A 59 -1.04 3.11 8.81
C ILE A 59 0.30 2.62 8.29
N LYS A 60 1.19 3.53 7.90
CA LYS A 60 2.52 3.18 7.38
C LYS A 60 3.35 2.43 8.40
N SER A 61 3.40 2.92 9.64
CA SER A 61 4.12 2.28 10.74
C SER A 61 3.65 0.84 10.98
N ARG A 62 2.34 0.59 10.93
CA ARG A 62 1.78 -0.77 11.05
C ARG A 62 2.15 -1.66 9.88
N ASN A 63 2.06 -1.16 8.64
CA ASN A 63 2.46 -1.92 7.46
C ASN A 63 3.95 -2.27 7.50
N ASP A 64 4.81 -1.30 7.82
CA ASP A 64 6.25 -1.52 7.97
C ASP A 64 6.56 -2.55 9.07
N ALA A 65 5.84 -2.50 10.19
CA ALA A 65 5.99 -3.50 11.25
C ALA A 65 5.62 -4.91 10.79
N ILE A 66 4.55 -5.04 9.99
CA ILE A 66 4.13 -6.31 9.40
C ILE A 66 5.18 -6.81 8.40
N GLU A 67 5.70 -5.96 7.52
CA GLU A 67 6.73 -6.36 6.56
C GLU A 67 8.01 -6.80 7.27
N ARG A 68 8.48 -6.03 8.28
CA ARG A 68 9.61 -6.46 9.11
C ARG A 68 9.36 -7.81 9.79
N ALA A 69 8.16 -8.02 10.34
CA ALA A 69 7.81 -9.31 10.95
C ALA A 69 7.82 -10.46 9.93
N ARG A 70 7.38 -10.22 8.69
CA ARG A 70 7.47 -11.20 7.60
C ARG A 70 8.91 -11.52 7.24
N GLU A 71 9.80 -10.53 7.20
CA GLU A 71 11.23 -10.75 6.95
C GLU A 71 11.86 -11.66 8.02
N PHE A 72 11.51 -11.49 9.30
CA PHE A 72 11.98 -12.37 10.37
C PHE A 72 11.49 -13.82 10.25
N LEU A 73 10.30 -14.02 9.67
CA LEU A 73 9.68 -15.34 9.50
C LEU A 73 10.04 -15.99 8.15
N ALA A 74 10.51 -15.21 7.18
CA ALA A 74 11.00 -15.75 5.93
C ALA A 74 12.20 -16.66 6.25
N PRO A 75 12.15 -17.97 5.92
CA PRO A 75 13.29 -18.84 6.13
C PRO A 75 14.45 -18.26 5.32
N ASN A 76 15.55 -17.93 6.00
CA ASN A 76 16.79 -17.46 5.38
C ASN A 76 17.04 -18.23 4.07
N HIS A 77 16.86 -17.57 2.92
CA HIS A 77 17.21 -18.09 1.59
C HIS A 77 18.74 -18.26 1.42
N GLN A 78 19.50 -18.17 2.50
CA GLN A 78 20.95 -18.28 2.55
C GLN A 78 21.35 -19.51 3.38
N ASN A 79 21.10 -20.70 2.83
CA ASN A 79 21.82 -21.94 3.17
C ASN A 79 21.64 -23.02 2.07
N ALA A 80 21.40 -22.61 0.82
CA ALA A 80 21.23 -23.50 -0.32
C ALA A 80 22.18 -23.14 -1.48
N MET A 81 23.44 -22.80 -1.18
CA MET A 81 24.55 -22.92 -2.15
C MET A 81 25.90 -22.81 -1.42
N ARG A 82 26.28 -23.86 -0.70
CA ARG A 82 27.68 -24.20 -0.43
C ARG A 82 27.89 -25.67 -0.76
#